data_AF-A0A436H190-F1
#
_entry.id   AF-A0A436H190-F1
#
_cell.length_a   1.000
_cell.length_b   1.000
_cell.length_c   1.000
_cell.angle_alpha   90.00
_cell.angle_beta   90.00
_cell.angle_gamma   90.00
#
_symmetry.space_group_name_H-M   'P 1'
#
loop_
_entity.id
_entity.type
_entity.pdbx_description
1 polymer ?
#
loop_
_entity_poly.entity_id
_entity_poly.type
_entity_poly.pdbx_seq_one_letter_code
_entity_poly.pdbx_strand_id
1 'polypeptide(L)'
;MANVDEINRLTALGLNVITAMDVAEGKLDEAFEVARAQEKRKVDIWCKGRKNIPVALTAIWDCDPANFYLAFDGDDPSDHASTDFILIDADVTDVGGRLTYAASRDKGPWHQRYKSKSCGIAYRWLHGRGVTPPLLGEYQGQVHIVGGMHRFHLAKHYGTTRMPFLVRRAELAAVMALIPSATDTANS
;
A
#
# COMPACT_ATOMS: atom_id res chain seq x y z
N MET A 1 -16.01 17.02 -23.17
CA MET A 1 -14.58 17.11 -23.54
C MET A 1 -13.91 17.98 -22.50
N ALA A 2 -12.98 17.41 -21.72
CA ALA A 2 -12.15 18.20 -20.82
C ALA A 2 -11.40 19.29 -21.62
N ASN A 3 -11.34 20.50 -21.06
CA ASN A 3 -10.68 21.63 -21.69
C ASN A 3 -9.18 21.34 -21.85
N VAL A 4 -8.63 21.45 -23.06
CA VAL A 4 -7.21 21.19 -23.35
C VAL A 4 -6.29 22.07 -22.50
N ASP A 5 -6.70 23.30 -22.22
CA ASP A 5 -5.93 24.22 -21.36
C ASP A 5 -5.84 23.70 -19.92
N GLU A 6 -6.90 23.06 -19.44
CA GLU A 6 -6.95 22.50 -18.09
C GLU A 6 -6.07 21.24 -17.97
N ILE A 7 -6.11 20.37 -18.98
CA ILE A 7 -5.21 19.21 -19.04
C ILE A 7 -3.74 19.66 -19.07
N ASN A 8 -3.43 20.72 -19.82
CA ASN A 8 -2.08 21.30 -19.88
C ASN A 8 -1.64 21.86 -18.51
N ARG A 9 -2.53 22.59 -17.81
CA ARG A 9 -2.27 23.09 -16.46
C ARG A 9 -1.96 21.96 -15.48
N LEU A 10 -2.79 20.92 -15.45
CA LEU A 10 -2.64 19.76 -14.57
C LEU A 10 -1.37 18.94 -14.90
N THR A 11 -1.03 18.81 -16.18
CA THR A 11 0.22 18.16 -16.61
C THR A 11 1.45 18.97 -16.16
N ALA A 12 1.39 20.30 -16.20
CA ALA A 12 2.45 21.17 -15.70
C ALA A 12 2.65 21.02 -14.17
N LEU A 13 1.59 20.74 -13.42
CA LEU A 13 1.65 20.38 -12.00
C LEU A 13 2.24 18.98 -11.74
N GLY A 14 2.35 18.17 -12.78
CA GLY A 14 3.08 16.91 -12.78
C GLY A 14 2.22 15.66 -12.86
N LEU A 15 0.92 15.80 -13.14
CA LEU A 15 0.06 14.67 -13.45
C LEU A 15 0.43 14.08 -14.82
N ASN A 16 0.24 12.78 -14.98
CA ASN A 16 0.25 12.18 -16.31
C ASN A 16 -1.07 12.50 -17.03
N VAL A 17 -1.10 12.36 -18.35
CA VAL A 17 -2.23 12.78 -19.19
C VAL A 17 -3.55 12.10 -18.78
N ILE A 18 -3.53 10.82 -18.43
CA ILE A 18 -4.75 10.08 -18.05
C ILE A 18 -5.31 10.63 -16.74
N THR A 19 -4.47 10.73 -15.70
CA THR A 19 -4.89 11.30 -14.41
C THR A 19 -5.35 12.76 -14.55
N ALA A 20 -4.69 13.55 -15.40
CA ALA A 20 -5.10 14.93 -15.66
C ALA A 20 -6.49 15.01 -16.33
N MET A 21 -6.82 14.08 -17.22
CA MET A 21 -8.15 13.99 -17.82
C MET A 21 -9.21 13.62 -16.76
N ASP A 22 -8.95 12.63 -15.92
CA ASP A 22 -9.92 12.19 -14.90
C ASP A 22 -10.14 13.26 -13.82
N VAL A 23 -9.10 14.03 -13.45
CA VAL A 23 -9.25 15.23 -12.61
C VAL A 23 -10.07 16.31 -13.31
N ALA A 24 -9.78 16.62 -14.58
CA ALA A 24 -10.52 17.63 -15.34
C ALA A 24 -11.99 17.25 -15.58
N GLU A 25 -12.31 15.96 -15.56
CA GLU A 25 -13.68 15.42 -15.63
C GLU A 25 -14.35 15.31 -14.24
N GLY A 26 -13.65 15.68 -13.16
CA GLY A 26 -14.16 15.65 -11.79
C GLY A 26 -14.29 14.25 -11.18
N LYS A 27 -13.65 13.23 -11.78
CA LYS A 27 -13.62 11.86 -11.26
C LYS A 27 -12.60 11.70 -10.13
N LEU A 28 -11.51 12.45 -10.19
CA LEU A 28 -10.43 12.43 -9.21
C LEU A 28 -10.25 13.80 -8.55
N ASP A 29 -9.87 13.80 -7.28
CA ASP A 29 -9.55 15.01 -6.54
C ASP A 29 -8.19 15.59 -6.97
N GLU A 30 -8.18 16.83 -7.45
CA GLU A 30 -6.96 17.50 -7.92
C GLU A 30 -5.91 17.61 -6.82
N ALA A 31 -6.31 18.07 -5.63
CA ALA A 31 -5.39 18.36 -4.55
C ALA A 31 -4.64 17.09 -4.13
N PHE A 32 -5.35 15.98 -4.02
CA PHE A 32 -4.81 14.66 -3.74
C PHE A 32 -3.84 14.19 -4.84
N GLU A 33 -4.26 14.19 -6.10
CA GLU A 33 -3.42 13.67 -7.19
C GLU A 33 -2.17 14.52 -7.42
N VAL A 34 -2.28 15.85 -7.31
CA VAL A 34 -1.12 16.75 -7.38
C VAL A 34 -0.17 16.49 -6.21
N ALA A 35 -0.67 16.34 -4.98
CA ALA A 35 0.16 16.00 -3.83
C ALA A 35 0.88 14.66 -4.01
N ARG A 36 0.19 13.65 -4.57
CA ARG A 36 0.74 12.32 -4.88
C ARG A 36 1.83 12.40 -5.94
N ALA A 37 1.62 13.16 -7.02
CA ALA A 37 2.62 13.37 -8.06
C ALA A 37 3.87 14.10 -7.54
N GLN A 38 3.69 15.12 -6.71
CA GLN A 38 4.80 15.82 -6.07
C GLN A 38 5.57 14.92 -5.10
N GLU A 39 4.88 14.09 -4.32
CA GLU A 39 5.53 13.11 -3.45
C GLU A 39 6.33 12.10 -4.27
N LYS A 40 5.75 11.56 -5.36
CA LYS A 40 6.45 10.63 -6.25
C LYS A 40 7.76 11.21 -6.75
N ARG A 41 7.79 12.49 -7.15
CA ARG A 41 9.02 13.16 -7.57
C ARG A 41 10.05 13.24 -6.44
N LYS A 42 9.63 13.59 -5.21
CA LYS A 42 10.50 13.63 -4.03
C LYS A 42 11.06 12.25 -3.69
N VAL A 43 10.21 11.22 -3.77
CA VAL A 43 10.62 9.81 -3.63
C VAL A 43 11.65 9.48 -4.69
N ASP A 44 11.38 9.71 -5.97
CA ASP A 44 12.30 9.35 -7.06
C ASP A 44 13.68 10.00 -6.87
N ILE A 45 13.73 11.29 -6.48
CA ILE A 45 14.97 12.00 -6.14
C ILE A 45 15.67 11.33 -4.96
N TRP A 46 14.93 11.06 -3.89
CA TRP A 46 15.49 10.45 -2.68
C TRP A 46 16.00 9.01 -2.91
N CYS A 47 15.36 8.27 -3.80
CA CYS A 47 15.70 6.88 -4.12
C CYS A 47 16.89 6.77 -5.08
N LYS A 48 17.03 7.75 -5.99
CA LYS A 48 18.00 7.70 -7.09
C LYS A 48 19.42 7.51 -6.56
N GLY A 49 20.03 6.38 -6.95
CA GLY A 49 21.42 6.06 -6.60
C GLY A 49 21.68 5.78 -5.12
N ARG A 50 20.65 5.70 -4.26
CA ARG A 50 20.82 5.57 -2.82
C ARG A 50 21.49 4.24 -2.47
N LYS A 51 22.70 4.30 -1.90
CA LYS A 51 23.42 3.13 -1.36
C LYS A 51 23.20 2.96 0.15
N ASN A 52 22.93 4.06 0.84
CA ASN A 52 22.72 4.07 2.28
C ASN A 52 21.26 3.75 2.58
N ILE A 53 21.00 2.47 2.85
CA ILE A 53 19.71 1.97 3.31
C ILE A 53 19.54 2.39 4.79
N PRO A 54 18.32 2.78 5.24
CA PRO A 54 18.08 3.06 6.65
C PRO A 54 18.49 1.88 7.54
N VAL A 55 19.18 2.13 8.64
CA VAL A 55 19.55 1.07 9.59
C VAL A 55 18.36 0.67 10.46
N ALA A 56 17.51 1.64 10.79
CA ALA A 56 16.26 1.46 11.52
C ALA A 56 15.13 2.17 10.77
N LEU A 57 13.94 1.57 10.83
CA LEU A 57 12.75 2.10 10.21
C LEU A 57 11.52 1.54 10.93
N THR A 58 10.60 2.42 11.33
CA THR A 58 9.35 2.00 11.97
C THR A 58 8.23 2.06 10.94
N ALA A 59 7.44 0.98 10.83
CA ALA A 59 6.28 0.95 9.95
C ALA A 59 5.21 1.90 10.47
N ILE A 60 4.65 2.73 9.57
CA ILE A 60 3.53 3.62 9.85
C ILE A 60 2.40 3.24 8.90
N TRP A 61 1.22 2.99 9.46
CA TRP A 61 0.06 2.53 8.71
C TRP A 61 -0.99 3.62 8.61
N ASP A 62 -1.54 3.77 7.42
CA ASP A 62 -2.71 4.61 7.17
C ASP A 62 -3.96 3.74 7.22
N CYS A 63 -4.65 3.81 8.35
CA CYS A 63 -5.85 3.01 8.63
C CYS A 63 -7.15 3.75 8.33
N ASP A 64 -7.10 4.88 7.62
CA ASP A 64 -8.29 5.61 7.18
C ASP A 64 -9.04 4.80 6.10
N PRO A 65 -10.33 4.44 6.32
CA PRO A 65 -11.13 3.73 5.33
C PRO A 65 -11.22 4.42 3.97
N ALA A 66 -11.12 5.76 3.93
CA ALA A 66 -11.10 6.51 2.68
C ALA A 66 -9.92 6.13 1.78
N ASN A 67 -8.83 5.60 2.35
CA ASN A 67 -7.58 5.27 1.66
C ASN A 67 -7.38 3.76 1.45
N PHE A 68 -8.36 2.91 1.79
CA PHE A 68 -8.22 1.45 1.68
C PHE A 68 -8.06 0.95 0.24
N TYR A 69 -8.66 1.64 -0.72
CA TYR A 69 -8.51 1.34 -2.15
C TYR A 69 -7.03 1.38 -2.60
N LEU A 70 -6.17 2.17 -1.95
CA LEU A 70 -4.71 2.25 -2.20
C LEU A 70 -3.94 0.97 -1.81
N ALA A 71 -4.61 -0.05 -1.27
CA ALA A 71 -4.06 -1.39 -1.15
C ALA A 71 -3.89 -2.06 -2.53
N PHE A 72 -4.74 -1.71 -3.50
CA PHE A 72 -4.65 -2.12 -4.90
C PHE A 72 -3.83 -1.10 -5.67
N ASP A 73 -2.78 -1.56 -6.34
CA ASP A 73 -1.85 -0.69 -7.06
C ASP A 73 -2.57 -0.09 -8.29
N GLY A 74 -3.05 1.15 -8.18
CA GLY A 74 -3.57 1.92 -9.33
C GLY A 74 -5.09 2.01 -9.44
N ASP A 75 -5.83 1.47 -8.47
CA ASP A 75 -7.28 1.57 -8.41
C ASP A 75 -7.73 2.94 -7.89
N ASP A 76 -8.96 3.31 -8.24
CA ASP A 76 -9.62 4.55 -7.85
C ASP A 76 -10.55 4.34 -6.64
N PRO A 77 -10.89 5.40 -5.87
CA PRO A 77 -11.80 5.29 -4.74
C PRO A 77 -13.18 4.70 -5.11
N SER A 78 -13.61 4.86 -6.36
CA SER A 78 -14.87 4.31 -6.87
C SER A 78 -14.83 2.82 -7.16
N ASP A 79 -13.64 2.22 -7.27
CA ASP A 79 -13.50 0.82 -7.65
C ASP A 79 -13.81 -0.13 -6.49
N HIS A 80 -13.64 0.34 -5.25
CA HIS A 80 -13.92 -0.43 -4.05
C HIS A 80 -14.58 0.44 -2.98
N ALA A 81 -15.73 0.01 -2.47
CA ALA A 81 -16.34 0.73 -1.36
C ALA A 81 -15.51 0.50 -0.09
N SER A 82 -15.27 1.55 0.69
CA SER A 82 -14.54 1.43 1.97
C SER A 82 -15.18 0.42 2.93
N THR A 83 -16.50 0.24 2.83
CA THR A 83 -17.29 -0.74 3.57
C THR A 83 -16.95 -2.19 3.23
N ASP A 84 -16.31 -2.46 2.09
CA ASP A 84 -15.95 -3.82 1.66
C ASP A 84 -14.78 -4.39 2.45
N PHE A 85 -14.08 -3.54 3.21
CA PHE A 85 -12.90 -3.92 3.96
C PHE A 85 -13.14 -3.89 5.46
N ILE A 86 -12.29 -4.64 6.15
CA ILE A 86 -12.14 -4.64 7.59
C ILE A 86 -10.65 -4.73 7.94
N LEU A 87 -10.28 -4.10 9.05
CA LEU A 87 -8.93 -4.17 9.60
C LEU A 87 -8.85 -5.29 10.63
N ILE A 88 -7.83 -6.12 10.49
CA ILE A 88 -7.42 -7.08 11.51
C ILE A 88 -6.00 -6.76 11.96
N ASP A 89 -5.67 -7.04 13.21
CA ASP A 89 -4.29 -7.07 13.69
C ASP A 89 -3.82 -8.52 13.79
N ALA A 90 -2.61 -8.80 13.31
CA ALA A 90 -2.05 -10.14 13.38
C ALA A 90 -0.52 -10.11 13.54
N ASP A 91 0.03 -11.23 14.02
CA ASP A 91 1.47 -11.38 14.13
C ASP A 91 2.09 -11.62 12.74
N VAL A 92 3.14 -10.88 12.44
CA VAL A 92 3.82 -10.91 11.13
C VAL A 92 4.43 -12.28 10.85
N THR A 93 4.87 -12.98 11.89
CA THR A 93 5.40 -14.35 11.79
C THR A 93 4.31 -15.35 11.43
N ASP A 94 3.11 -15.19 12.00
CA ASP A 94 1.95 -16.06 11.81
C ASP A 94 1.41 -15.93 10.37
N VAL A 95 1.29 -14.69 9.88
CA VAL A 95 0.96 -14.38 8.49
C VAL A 95 2.07 -14.91 7.56
N GLY A 96 3.33 -14.59 7.86
CA GLY A 96 4.50 -14.96 7.06
C GLY A 96 4.68 -16.46 6.89
N GLY A 97 4.32 -17.26 7.90
CA GLY A 97 4.42 -18.72 7.89
C GLY A 97 3.35 -19.41 7.03
N ARG A 98 2.32 -18.68 6.60
CA ARG A 98 1.19 -19.21 5.82
C ARG A 98 1.05 -18.62 4.43
N LEU A 99 2.02 -17.80 4.02
CA LEU A 99 2.01 -17.20 2.70
C LEU A 99 2.09 -18.27 1.61
N THR A 100 1.36 -18.06 0.52
CA THR A 100 1.60 -18.79 -0.71
C THR A 100 3.03 -18.59 -1.20
N TYR A 101 3.57 -19.55 -1.95
CA TYR A 101 4.91 -19.42 -2.54
C TYR A 101 5.07 -18.12 -3.34
N ALA A 102 4.04 -17.71 -4.09
CA ALA A 102 4.04 -16.47 -4.86
C ALA A 102 4.04 -15.19 -4.00
N ALA A 103 3.44 -15.23 -2.80
CA ALA A 103 3.45 -14.12 -1.85
C ALA A 103 4.71 -14.11 -0.95
N SER A 104 5.39 -15.25 -0.87
CA SER A 104 6.71 -15.37 -0.26
C SER A 104 7.78 -14.68 -1.11
N ARG A 105 8.91 -14.33 -0.49
CA ARG A 105 10.06 -13.75 -1.19
C ARG A 105 11.32 -14.49 -0.81
N ASP A 106 12.14 -14.76 -1.82
CA ASP A 106 13.49 -15.31 -1.70
C ASP A 106 14.53 -14.21 -1.40
N LYS A 107 14.21 -12.94 -1.69
CA LYS A 107 15.13 -11.80 -1.57
C LYS A 107 14.58 -10.70 -0.68
N GLY A 108 15.49 -10.02 0.01
CA GLY A 108 15.17 -8.89 0.87
C GLY A 108 14.62 -7.68 0.11
N PRO A 109 13.93 -6.76 0.80
CA PRO A 109 13.23 -5.63 0.19
C PRO A 109 14.15 -4.65 -0.58
N TRP A 110 15.43 -4.64 -0.26
CA TRP A 110 16.43 -3.75 -0.88
C TRP A 110 17.14 -4.34 -2.10
N HIS A 111 16.84 -5.58 -2.48
CA HIS A 111 17.33 -6.18 -3.71
C HIS A 111 16.86 -5.37 -4.94
N GLN A 112 17.65 -5.31 -6.01
CA GLN A 112 17.40 -4.46 -7.19
C GLN A 112 15.97 -4.56 -7.74
N ARG A 113 15.37 -5.76 -7.71
CA ARG A 113 14.00 -6.05 -8.18
C ARG A 113 12.91 -5.35 -7.35
N TYR A 114 13.14 -5.15 -6.05
CA TYR A 114 12.14 -4.64 -5.11
C TYR A 114 12.43 -3.24 -4.61
N LYS A 115 13.71 -2.83 -4.74
CA LYS A 115 14.25 -1.61 -4.18
C LYS A 115 13.36 -0.41 -4.46
N SER A 116 12.99 -0.14 -5.72
CA SER A 116 12.19 1.03 -6.09
C SER A 116 10.90 1.17 -5.27
N LYS A 117 10.08 0.11 -5.18
CA LYS A 117 8.83 0.13 -4.39
C LYS A 117 9.09 0.21 -2.88
N SER A 118 10.08 -0.51 -2.36
CA SER A 118 10.46 -0.44 -0.93
C SER A 118 10.99 0.94 -0.54
N CYS A 119 11.65 1.62 -1.46
CA CYS A 119 12.18 2.95 -1.29
C CYS A 119 11.08 3.99 -1.09
N GLY A 120 9.99 3.93 -1.87
CA GLY A 120 8.83 4.82 -1.68
C GLY A 120 8.15 4.64 -0.34
N ILE A 121 7.98 3.39 0.10
CA ILE A 121 7.40 3.07 1.42
C ILE A 121 8.31 3.60 2.54
N ALA A 122 9.62 3.32 2.46
CA ALA A 122 10.58 3.79 3.45
C ALA A 122 10.66 5.31 3.51
N TYR A 123 10.58 5.99 2.36
CA TYR A 123 10.52 7.44 2.32
C TYR A 123 9.32 7.97 3.13
N ARG A 124 8.12 7.41 2.91
CA ARG A 124 6.92 7.83 3.65
C ARG A 124 7.08 7.60 5.15
N TRP A 125 7.50 6.40 5.56
CA TRP A 125 7.72 6.08 6.97
C TRP A 125 8.74 7.00 7.67
N LEU A 126 9.85 7.34 6.99
CA LEU A 126 10.85 8.27 7.54
C LEU A 126 10.32 9.69 7.73
N HIS A 127 9.29 10.08 6.99
CA HIS A 127 8.68 11.40 7.08
C HIS A 127 7.37 11.39 7.89
N GLY A 128 7.14 10.35 8.70
CA GLY A 128 5.95 10.25 9.54
C GLY A 128 4.66 9.99 8.76
N ARG A 129 4.75 9.55 7.51
CA ARG A 129 3.58 9.34 6.63
C ARG A 129 3.22 7.86 6.58
N GLY A 130 1.96 7.56 6.87
CA GLY A 130 1.42 6.21 6.77
C GLY A 130 1.34 5.71 5.33
N VAL A 131 1.31 4.39 5.19
CA VAL A 131 0.87 3.71 3.97
C VAL A 131 -0.25 2.75 4.34
N THR A 132 -1.21 2.51 3.45
CA THR A 132 -2.31 1.59 3.72
C THR A 132 -1.77 0.20 4.10
N PRO A 133 -2.38 -0.53 5.04
CA PRO A 133 -1.98 -1.89 5.38
C PRO A 133 -1.95 -2.85 4.17
N PRO A 134 -1.19 -3.95 4.21
CA PRO A 134 -1.28 -4.99 3.19
C PRO A 134 -2.68 -5.60 3.18
N LEU A 135 -3.18 -5.92 1.98
CA LEU A 135 -4.43 -6.64 1.80
C LEU A 135 -4.16 -8.15 1.73
N LEU A 136 -4.80 -8.89 2.61
CA LEU A 136 -4.78 -10.34 2.63
C LEU A 136 -6.03 -10.90 1.96
N GLY A 137 -5.86 -12.07 1.35
CA GLY A 137 -6.94 -12.93 0.85
C GLY A 137 -6.58 -14.38 1.10
N GLU A 138 -7.55 -15.26 0.87
CA GLU A 138 -7.33 -16.70 0.91
C GLU A 138 -7.08 -17.22 -0.51
N TYR A 139 -6.10 -18.13 -0.65
CA TYR A 139 -5.89 -18.85 -1.89
C TYR A 139 -5.38 -20.26 -1.61
N GLN A 140 -6.19 -21.27 -1.95
CA GLN A 140 -5.86 -22.69 -1.83
C GLN A 140 -5.43 -23.12 -0.42
N GLY A 141 -6.14 -22.65 0.61
CA GLY A 141 -5.88 -22.93 2.02
C GLY A 141 -4.65 -22.20 2.58
N GLN A 142 -4.17 -21.17 1.89
CA GLN A 142 -3.02 -20.38 2.28
C GLN A 142 -3.35 -18.88 2.24
N VAL A 143 -2.53 -18.09 2.93
CA VAL A 143 -2.65 -16.63 2.91
C VAL A 143 -2.00 -16.10 1.64
N HIS A 144 -2.74 -15.31 0.88
CA HIS A 144 -2.22 -14.56 -0.25
C HIS A 144 -2.16 -13.07 0.08
N ILE A 145 -1.07 -12.41 -0.29
CA ILE A 145 -1.00 -10.94 -0.22
C ILE A 145 -1.52 -10.41 -1.56
N VAL A 146 -2.80 -10.06 -1.59
CA VAL A 146 -3.49 -9.49 -2.77
C VAL A 146 -2.86 -8.14 -3.13
N GLY A 147 -2.58 -7.32 -2.11
CA GLY A 147 -2.05 -5.97 -2.25
C GLY A 147 -1.03 -5.65 -1.17
N GLY A 148 -0.03 -4.82 -1.50
CA GLY A 148 0.95 -4.38 -0.49
C GLY A 148 2.06 -5.39 -0.16
N MET A 149 2.43 -6.27 -1.09
CA MET A 149 3.55 -7.20 -0.90
C MET A 149 4.86 -6.50 -0.48
N HIS A 150 5.15 -5.31 -1.02
CA HIS A 150 6.39 -4.58 -0.67
C HIS A 150 6.39 -4.02 0.75
N ARG A 151 5.23 -3.53 1.23
CA ARG A 151 5.10 -2.94 2.57
C ARG A 151 5.12 -4.03 3.65
N PHE A 152 4.51 -5.18 3.39
CA PHE A 152 4.63 -6.36 4.27
C PHE A 152 6.09 -6.78 4.48
N HIS A 153 6.80 -7.07 3.39
CA HIS A 153 8.17 -7.58 3.48
C HIS A 153 9.17 -6.53 4.00
N LEU A 154 8.88 -5.24 3.81
CA LEU A 154 9.67 -4.16 4.39
C LEU A 154 9.45 -4.07 5.91
N ALA A 155 8.21 -4.09 6.39
CA ALA A 155 7.89 -4.09 7.81
C ALA A 155 8.54 -5.30 8.53
N LYS A 156 8.37 -6.51 7.95
CA LYS A 156 9.01 -7.74 8.43
C LYS A 156 10.53 -7.60 8.51
N HIS A 157 11.17 -7.04 7.47
CA HIS A 157 12.62 -6.85 7.43
C HIS A 157 13.14 -5.93 8.55
N TYR A 158 12.36 -4.90 8.92
CA TYR A 158 12.70 -3.98 10.00
C TYR A 158 12.15 -4.41 11.38
N GLY A 159 11.72 -5.67 11.51
CA GLY A 159 11.39 -6.26 12.81
C GLY A 159 10.00 -5.91 13.34
N THR A 160 9.08 -5.44 12.50
CA THR A 160 7.67 -5.34 12.90
C THR A 160 7.14 -6.73 13.28
N THR A 161 6.67 -6.88 14.51
CA THR A 161 6.18 -8.16 15.06
C THR A 161 4.68 -8.33 14.92
N ARG A 162 3.92 -7.24 15.06
CA ARG A 162 2.46 -7.18 14.92
C ARG A 162 2.07 -5.93 14.15
N MET A 163 1.09 -6.03 13.26
CA MET A 163 0.63 -4.90 12.45
C MET A 163 -0.79 -5.11 11.91
N PRO A 164 -1.46 -4.03 11.48
CA PRO A 164 -2.73 -4.13 10.81
C PRO A 164 -2.60 -4.75 9.42
N PHE A 165 -3.69 -5.40 9.00
CA PHE A 165 -3.91 -5.92 7.67
C PHE A 165 -5.34 -5.60 7.24
N LEU A 166 -5.51 -5.31 5.96
CA LEU A 166 -6.83 -5.25 5.35
C LEU A 166 -7.26 -6.66 4.94
N VAL A 167 -8.56 -6.91 5.08
CA VAL A 167 -9.22 -8.11 4.55
C VAL A 167 -10.54 -7.67 3.94
N ARG A 168 -10.94 -8.28 2.82
CA ARG A 168 -12.30 -8.09 2.32
C ARG A 168 -13.28 -8.76 3.28
N ARG A 169 -14.38 -8.10 3.64
CA ARG A 169 -15.36 -8.65 4.59
C ARG A 169 -15.87 -10.02 4.19
N ALA A 170 -16.10 -10.24 2.89
CA ALA A 170 -16.52 -11.52 2.34
C ALA A 170 -15.51 -12.67 2.59
N GLU A 171 -14.23 -12.34 2.75
CA GLU A 171 -13.14 -13.30 2.96
C GLU A 171 -12.68 -13.38 4.43
N LEU A 172 -13.25 -12.55 5.31
CA LEU A 172 -12.80 -12.42 6.70
C LEU A 172 -12.74 -13.76 7.42
N ALA A 173 -13.82 -14.56 7.37
CA ALA A 173 -13.87 -15.84 8.06
C ALA A 173 -12.78 -16.81 7.58
N ALA A 174 -12.54 -16.86 6.26
CA ALA A 174 -11.51 -17.73 5.68
C ALA A 174 -10.10 -17.28 6.09
N VAL A 175 -9.82 -15.98 6.03
CA VAL A 175 -8.52 -15.42 6.42
C VAL A 175 -8.26 -15.59 7.91
N MET A 176 -9.26 -15.33 8.77
CA MET A 176 -9.15 -15.51 10.23
C MET A 176 -8.91 -16.98 10.61
N ALA A 177 -9.56 -17.93 9.92
CA ALA A 177 -9.32 -19.35 10.15
C ALA A 177 -7.88 -19.77 9.82
N LEU A 178 -7.22 -19.07 8.90
CA LEU A 178 -5.83 -19.31 8.57
C LEU A 178 -4.87 -18.65 9.55
N ILE A 179 -5.21 -17.55 10.22
CA ILE A 179 -4.26 -16.76 11.01
C ILE A 179 -4.68 -16.77 12.49
N PRO A 180 -4.20 -17.72 13.33
CA PRO A 180 -4.58 -17.84 14.73
C PRO A 180 -4.36 -16.59 15.59
N SER A 181 -3.36 -15.77 15.25
CA SER A 181 -3.06 -14.53 15.97
C SER A 181 -3.94 -13.34 15.58
N ALA A 182 -4.82 -13.52 14.57
CA ALA A 182 -5.63 -12.45 14.02
C ALA A 182 -6.75 -12.04 14.99
N THR A 183 -6.91 -10.74 15.17
CA THR A 183 -7.97 -10.12 15.98
C THR A 183 -8.64 -9.02 15.18
N ASP A 184 -9.97 -8.96 15.23
CA ASP A 184 -10.72 -7.86 14.62
C ASP A 184 -10.55 -6.58 15.43
N THR A 185 -10.12 -5.51 14.77
CA THR A 185 -9.92 -4.19 15.38
C THR A 185 -11.24 -3.50 15.72
N ALA A 186 -12.38 -3.94 15.18
CA ALA A 186 -13.69 -3.41 15.53
C ALA A 186 -14.23 -3.90 16.89
N ASN A 187 -13.60 -4.93 17.49
CA ASN A 187 -14.02 -5.52 18.76
C ASN A 187 -12.92 -5.43 19.86
N SER A 188 -11.96 -4.51 19.69
CA SER A 188 -10.86 -4.27 20.65
C SER A 188 -11.12 -3.03 21.49
#